data_AF-A0A150QA86-F1
#
_entry.id   AF-A0A150QA86-F1
#
_cell.length_a   1.000
_cell.length_b   1.000
_cell.length_c   1.000
_cell.angle_alpha   90.00
_cell.angle_beta   90.00
_cell.angle_gamma   90.00
#
_symmetry.space_group_name_H-M   'P 1'
#
loop_
_entity.id
_entity.type
_entity.pdbx_description
1 polymer ?
#
loop_
_entity_poly.entity_id
_entity_poly.type
_entity_poly.pdbx_seq_one_letter_code
_entity_poly.pdbx_strand_id
1 'polypeptide(L)'
;MSCYATLQDVMDLGILLQEDVDWLEQRYPGIVERTATKVSGGIDGRLAKRYGVPFVAPYDDGLVDATAAIVAYRLLVKRGAKPDGTKVAAAERAHDAAQAWVTEAANSKDGLVELVRTQSTPRGATAIDKGAPMAYSEASPYEWMDRQVERLGGRCG
;
A
#
# COMPACT_ATOMS: atom_id res chain seq x y z
N MET A 1 11.14 -7.38 -10.55
CA MET A 1 10.47 -7.32 -9.25
C MET A 1 10.94 -6.04 -8.60
N SER A 2 10.03 -5.13 -8.22
CA SER A 2 10.37 -3.90 -7.52
C SER A 2 10.77 -4.23 -6.08
N CYS A 3 11.91 -3.73 -5.63
CA CYS A 3 12.34 -3.77 -4.25
C CYS A 3 12.47 -2.32 -3.79
N TYR A 4 11.68 -1.93 -2.77
CA TYR A 4 11.61 -0.53 -2.31
C TYR A 4 12.71 -0.16 -1.33
N ALA A 5 13.23 -1.14 -0.59
CA ALA A 5 14.34 -0.96 0.32
C ALA A 5 15.48 -1.90 -0.05
N THR A 6 16.70 -1.39 -0.01
CA THR A 6 17.95 -2.13 -0.18
C THR A 6 18.46 -2.65 1.17
N LEU A 7 19.53 -3.44 1.13
CA LEU A 7 20.25 -3.85 2.35
C LEU A 7 20.69 -2.63 3.17
N GLN A 8 21.18 -1.59 2.49
CA GLN A 8 21.66 -0.36 3.11
C GLN A 8 20.53 0.38 3.81
N ASP A 9 19.36 0.50 3.17
CA ASP A 9 18.19 1.15 3.77
C ASP A 9 17.72 0.44 5.04
N VAL A 10 17.78 -0.90 5.06
CA VAL A 10 17.43 -1.68 6.27
C VAL A 10 18.44 -1.46 7.40
N MET A 11 19.70 -1.21 7.08
CA MET A 11 20.75 -0.91 8.09
C MET A 11 20.65 0.54 8.60
N ASP A 12 20.39 1.49 7.72
CA ASP A 12 20.41 2.91 8.05
C ASP A 12 19.10 3.36 8.73
N LEU A 13 17.95 2.84 8.28
CA LEU A 13 16.62 3.25 8.73
C LEU A 13 15.99 2.23 9.69
N GLY A 14 16.46 0.98 9.67
CA GLY A 14 15.94 -0.08 10.52
C GLY A 14 16.41 0.00 11.97
N ILE A 15 15.61 -0.57 12.88
CA ILE A 15 15.95 -0.71 14.32
C ILE A 15 17.00 -1.84 14.55
N LEU A 16 17.30 -2.62 13.51
CA LEU A 16 18.20 -3.76 13.57
C LEU A 16 19.66 -3.27 13.57
N LEU A 17 20.49 -3.82 14.46
CA LEU A 17 21.92 -3.48 14.47
C LEU A 17 22.63 -4.14 13.28
N GLN A 18 23.69 -3.49 12.79
CA GLN A 18 24.51 -4.02 11.68
C GLN A 18 25.04 -5.43 11.98
N GLU A 19 25.51 -5.69 13.21
CA GLU A 19 25.99 -7.01 13.64
C GLU A 19 24.93 -8.12 13.44
N ASP A 20 23.66 -7.77 13.59
CA ASP A 20 22.55 -8.72 13.48
C ASP A 20 22.24 -9.01 12.01
N VAL A 21 22.37 -7.99 11.15
CA VAL A 21 22.26 -8.11 9.70
C VAL A 21 23.37 -9.00 9.16
N ASP A 22 24.62 -8.72 9.55
CA ASP A 22 25.80 -9.47 9.12
C ASP A 22 25.70 -10.94 9.55
N TRP A 23 25.26 -11.20 10.79
CA TRP A 23 25.03 -12.55 11.27
C TRP A 23 23.96 -13.29 10.44
N LEU A 24 22.86 -12.61 10.12
CA LEU A 24 21.77 -13.19 9.33
C LEU A 24 22.20 -13.47 7.89
N GLU A 25 22.95 -12.58 7.27
CA GLU A 25 23.49 -12.75 5.92
C GLU A 25 24.57 -13.84 5.88
N GLN A 26 25.42 -13.95 6.90
CA GLN A 26 26.40 -15.03 7.01
C GLN A 26 25.73 -16.41 7.11
N ARG A 27 24.63 -16.50 7.86
CA ARG A 27 23.93 -17.78 8.07
C ARG A 27 22.91 -18.10 6.98
N TYR A 28 22.30 -17.08 6.37
CA TYR A 28 21.30 -17.21 5.32
C TYR A 28 21.56 -16.18 4.21
N PRO A 29 22.53 -16.41 3.31
CA PRO A 29 22.90 -15.44 2.28
C PRO A 29 21.71 -15.00 1.43
N GLY A 30 21.57 -13.69 1.23
CA GLY A 30 20.50 -13.02 0.48
C GLY A 30 19.15 -13.00 1.22
N ILE A 31 19.11 -13.18 2.54
CA ILE A 31 17.85 -13.21 3.28
C ILE A 31 17.20 -11.84 3.35
N VAL A 32 17.99 -10.77 3.48
CA VAL A 32 17.48 -9.41 3.57
C VAL A 32 16.79 -9.04 2.25
N GLU A 33 17.47 -9.24 1.12
CA GLU A 33 16.93 -8.92 -0.21
C GLU A 33 15.67 -9.74 -0.53
N ARG A 34 15.66 -11.04 -0.23
CA ARG A 34 14.45 -11.88 -0.40
C ARG A 34 13.29 -11.41 0.47
N THR A 35 13.58 -10.97 1.69
CA THR A 35 12.55 -10.48 2.61
C THR A 35 12.02 -9.13 2.14
N ALA A 36 12.90 -8.21 1.75
CA ALA A 36 12.56 -6.90 1.20
C ALA A 36 11.73 -7.02 -0.09
N THR A 37 12.10 -7.93 -1.00
CA THR A 37 11.34 -8.22 -2.21
C THR A 37 9.94 -8.74 -1.88
N LYS A 38 9.82 -9.67 -0.93
CA LYS A 38 8.52 -10.21 -0.49
C LYS A 38 7.65 -9.15 0.18
N VAL A 39 8.24 -8.27 0.99
CA VAL A 39 7.53 -7.15 1.63
C VAL A 39 7.06 -6.16 0.58
N SER A 40 7.93 -5.76 -0.34
CA SER A 40 7.62 -4.84 -1.45
C SER A 40 6.43 -5.34 -2.28
N GLY A 41 6.44 -6.62 -2.68
CA GLY A 41 5.31 -7.22 -3.41
C GLY A 41 4.01 -7.27 -2.57
N GLY A 42 4.13 -7.41 -1.25
CA GLY A 42 2.98 -7.35 -0.34
C GLY A 42 2.43 -5.93 -0.16
N ILE A 43 3.28 -4.91 -0.25
CA ILE A 43 2.88 -3.49 -0.25
C ILE A 43 2.21 -3.16 -1.59
N ASP A 44 2.78 -3.60 -2.71
CA ASP A 44 2.19 -3.46 -4.04
C ASP A 44 0.79 -4.03 -4.12
N GLY A 45 0.59 -5.24 -3.59
CA GLY A 45 -0.74 -5.86 -3.56
C GLY A 45 -1.79 -5.02 -2.81
N ARG A 46 -1.38 -4.23 -1.79
CA ARG A 46 -2.29 -3.34 -1.06
C ARG A 46 -2.53 -2.04 -1.82
N LEU A 47 -1.48 -1.44 -2.37
CA LEU A 47 -1.53 -0.15 -3.06
C LEU A 47 -2.11 -0.25 -4.48
N ALA A 48 -2.10 -1.45 -5.10
CA ALA A 48 -2.66 -1.73 -6.43
C ALA A 48 -4.14 -1.35 -6.60
N LYS A 49 -4.87 -1.16 -5.50
CA LYS A 49 -6.27 -0.71 -5.55
C LYS A 49 -6.41 0.73 -6.04
N ARG A 50 -5.44 1.60 -5.74
CA ARG A 50 -5.49 3.04 -6.02
C ARG A 50 -4.35 3.54 -6.89
N TYR A 51 -3.18 2.93 -6.77
CA TYR A 51 -1.97 3.36 -7.44
C TYR A 51 -1.59 2.41 -8.58
N GLY A 52 -0.92 2.95 -9.61
CA GLY A 52 -0.27 2.16 -10.63
C GLY A 52 1.00 1.52 -10.06
N VAL A 53 0.92 0.24 -9.71
CA VAL A 53 2.06 -0.56 -9.23
C VAL A 53 2.56 -1.49 -10.34
N PRO A 54 3.86 -1.86 -10.37
CA PRO A 54 4.91 -1.48 -9.41
C PRO A 54 5.34 -0.02 -9.54
N PHE A 55 5.75 0.59 -8.43
CA PHE A 55 6.31 1.94 -8.46
C PHE A 55 7.67 1.93 -9.18
N VAL A 56 7.99 3.02 -9.87
CA VAL A 56 9.26 3.21 -10.56
C VAL A 56 10.11 4.17 -9.74
N ALA A 57 11.40 3.87 -9.60
CA ALA A 57 12.33 4.73 -8.89
C ALA A 57 12.39 6.16 -9.51
N PRO A 58 12.62 7.23 -8.71
CA PRO A 58 12.87 7.20 -7.27
C PRO A 58 11.62 6.89 -6.45
N TYR A 59 11.79 6.12 -5.38
CA TYR A 59 10.69 5.78 -4.47
C TYR A 59 10.47 6.90 -3.46
N ASP A 60 9.25 7.02 -2.96
CA ASP A 60 8.91 7.92 -1.87
C ASP A 60 9.58 7.46 -0.57
N ASP A 61 10.19 8.38 0.18
CA ASP A 61 10.94 8.07 1.40
C ASP A 61 10.05 7.33 2.43
N GLY A 62 8.76 7.66 2.51
CA GLY A 62 7.83 6.96 3.41
C GLY A 62 7.61 5.50 3.01
N LEU A 63 7.67 5.18 1.71
CA LEU A 63 7.59 3.80 1.22
C LEU A 63 8.86 3.02 1.55
N VAL A 64 10.03 3.67 1.46
CA VAL A 64 11.33 3.10 1.83
C VAL A 64 11.35 2.81 3.33
N ASP A 65 11.00 3.80 4.16
CA ASP A 65 10.93 3.69 5.63
C ASP A 65 9.98 2.58 6.08
N ALA A 66 8.76 2.55 5.53
CA ALA A 66 7.77 1.53 5.88
C ALA A 66 8.26 0.13 5.49
N THR A 67 8.91 0.01 4.33
CA THR A 67 9.49 -1.27 3.88
C THR A 67 10.63 -1.71 4.81
N ALA A 68 11.55 -0.80 5.14
CA ALA A 68 12.68 -1.07 6.02
C ALA A 68 12.22 -1.52 7.42
N ALA A 69 11.25 -0.83 8.02
CA ALA A 69 10.70 -1.19 9.33
C ALA A 69 10.05 -2.58 9.35
N ILE A 70 9.26 -2.92 8.32
CA ILE A 70 8.61 -4.23 8.22
C ILE A 70 9.64 -5.35 8.03
N VAL A 71 10.68 -5.10 7.22
CA VAL A 71 11.77 -6.05 7.00
C VAL A 71 12.57 -6.27 8.28
N ALA A 72 12.96 -5.19 8.98
CA ALA A 72 13.73 -5.25 10.21
C ALA A 72 13.04 -6.10 11.29
N TYR A 73 11.73 -5.92 11.50
CA TYR A 73 10.97 -6.74 12.43
C TYR A 73 10.96 -8.22 12.04
N ARG A 74 10.72 -8.54 10.75
CA ARG A 74 10.73 -9.93 10.27
C ARG A 74 12.09 -10.61 10.45
N LEU A 75 13.18 -9.86 10.25
CA LEU A 75 14.54 -10.34 10.45
C LEU A 75 14.85 -10.58 11.94
N LEU A 76 14.41 -9.69 12.84
CA LEU A 76 14.52 -9.89 14.30
C LEU A 76 13.79 -11.15 14.77
N VAL A 77 12.56 -11.36 14.29
CA VAL A 77 11.79 -12.57 14.59
C VAL A 77 12.51 -13.82 14.08
N LYS A 78 13.05 -13.77 12.86
CA LYS A 78 13.81 -14.89 12.28
C LYS A 78 15.11 -15.19 13.03
N ARG A 79 15.76 -14.18 13.59
CA ARG A 79 16.93 -14.35 14.46
C ARG A 79 16.58 -15.08 15.78
N GLY A 80 15.31 -15.13 16.15
CA GLY A 80 14.85 -15.71 17.40
C GLY A 80 14.96 -14.74 18.58
N ALA A 81 14.96 -13.43 18.32
CA ALA A 81 14.89 -12.43 19.38
C ALA A 81 13.56 -12.58 20.13
N LYS A 82 13.61 -12.66 21.47
CA LYS A 82 12.39 -12.76 22.29
C LYS A 82 11.63 -11.43 22.27
N PRO A 83 10.29 -11.44 22.14
CA PRO A 83 9.46 -10.23 22.07
C PRO A 83 9.56 -9.34 23.33
N ASP A 84 9.98 -9.91 24.45
CA ASP A 84 10.08 -9.23 25.75
C ASP A 84 11.26 -8.25 25.85
N GLY A 85 12.17 -8.25 24.86
CA GLY A 85 13.28 -7.30 24.79
C GLY A 85 12.81 -5.93 24.32
N THR A 86 13.29 -4.86 24.98
CA THR A 86 12.96 -3.45 24.65
C THR A 86 13.13 -3.11 23.16
N LYS A 87 14.12 -3.73 22.49
CA LYS A 87 14.39 -3.56 21.06
C LYS A 87 13.35 -4.25 20.16
N VAL A 88 12.89 -5.45 20.53
CA VAL A 88 11.90 -6.18 19.73
C VAL A 88 10.54 -5.50 19.84
N ALA A 89 10.16 -5.07 21.04
CA ALA A 89 8.95 -4.27 21.24
C ALA A 89 9.00 -2.90 20.52
N ALA A 90 10.19 -2.31 20.34
CA ALA A 90 10.35 -1.12 19.51
C ALA A 90 10.18 -1.42 18.01
N ALA A 91 10.78 -2.52 17.55
CA ALA A 91 10.65 -2.97 16.16
C ALA A 91 9.22 -3.40 15.80
N GLU A 92 8.50 -4.02 16.74
CA GLU A 92 7.09 -4.37 16.58
C GLU A 92 6.22 -3.12 16.45
N ARG A 93 6.42 -2.12 17.32
CA ARG A 93 5.73 -0.83 17.20
C ARG A 93 6.02 -0.12 15.89
N ALA A 94 7.28 -0.14 15.42
CA ALA A 94 7.65 0.44 14.14
C ALA A 94 7.02 -0.33 12.96
N HIS A 95 6.98 -1.66 13.04
CA HIS A 95 6.29 -2.51 12.08
C HIS A 95 4.79 -2.20 12.01
N ASP A 96 4.12 -2.07 13.16
CA ASP A 96 2.69 -1.81 13.22
C ASP A 96 2.36 -0.40 12.72
N ALA A 97 3.18 0.60 13.07
CA ALA A 97 3.07 1.95 12.53
C ALA A 97 3.24 1.96 11.00
N ALA A 98 4.23 1.24 10.47
CA ALA A 98 4.44 1.10 9.03
C ALA A 98 3.25 0.41 8.34
N GLN A 99 2.71 -0.66 8.93
CA GLN A 99 1.53 -1.33 8.38
C GLN A 99 0.28 -0.43 8.40
N ALA A 100 0.10 0.34 9.48
CA ALA A 100 -0.98 1.31 9.60
C ALA A 100 -0.86 2.39 8.53
N TRP A 101 0.35 2.95 8.33
CA TRP A 101 0.62 3.94 7.30
C TRP A 101 0.36 3.40 5.88
N VAL A 102 0.83 2.18 5.56
CA VAL A 102 0.54 1.54 4.26
C VAL A 102 -0.97 1.32 4.07
N THR A 103 -1.68 0.97 5.15
CA THR A 103 -3.13 0.76 5.13
C THR A 103 -3.87 2.08 4.94
N GLU A 104 -3.42 3.16 5.58
CA GLU A 104 -3.96 4.51 5.38
C GLU A 104 -3.74 4.97 3.94
N ALA A 105 -2.53 4.83 3.41
CA ALA A 105 -2.23 5.15 2.01
C ALA A 105 -3.12 4.36 1.03
N ALA A 106 -3.34 3.07 1.30
CA ALA A 106 -4.24 2.22 0.50
C ALA A 106 -5.72 2.67 0.58
N ASN A 107 -6.15 3.24 1.70
CA ASN A 107 -7.53 3.67 1.98
C ASN A 107 -7.78 5.18 1.81
N SER A 108 -6.76 5.96 1.42
CA SER A 108 -6.71 7.44 1.45
C SER A 108 -7.68 8.15 0.45
N LYS A 109 -8.89 7.61 0.22
CA LYS A 109 -9.99 8.40 -0.34
C LYS A 109 -10.31 9.59 0.59
N ASP A 110 -10.12 9.40 1.90
CA ASP A 110 -10.35 10.36 2.97
C ASP A 110 -9.13 10.52 3.93
N GLY A 111 -7.96 9.94 3.57
CA GLY A 111 -6.76 9.86 4.43
C GLY A 111 -5.77 10.99 4.20
N LEU A 112 -4.83 11.19 5.14
CA LEU A 112 -3.84 12.29 5.07
C LEU A 112 -2.59 11.93 4.26
N VAL A 113 -2.37 10.64 4.03
CA VAL A 113 -1.20 10.13 3.31
C VAL A 113 -1.52 9.98 1.83
N GLU A 114 -0.87 10.77 0.98
CA GLU A 114 -0.94 10.64 -0.48
C GLU A 114 0.46 10.39 -1.03
N LEU A 115 0.66 9.23 -1.67
CA LEU A 115 1.92 8.92 -2.36
C LEU A 115 1.99 9.69 -3.67
N VAL A 116 3.15 10.29 -3.93
CA VAL A 116 3.40 11.03 -5.16
C VAL A 116 3.25 10.09 -6.36
N ARG A 117 2.23 10.34 -7.19
CA ARG A 117 2.15 9.80 -8.54
C ARG A 117 3.36 10.36 -9.29
N THR A 118 4.14 9.52 -9.95
CA THR A 118 5.28 9.92 -10.78
C THR A 118 5.01 11.21 -11.59
N GLN A 119 6.07 12.02 -11.77
CA GLN A 119 6.13 13.38 -12.35
C GLN A 119 5.43 13.61 -13.71
N SER A 120 4.81 12.60 -14.33
CA SER A 120 4.07 12.72 -15.58
C SER A 120 2.56 12.91 -15.43
N THR A 121 2.02 12.98 -14.20
CA THR A 121 0.58 13.20 -14.01
C THR A 121 0.30 14.70 -13.84
N PRO A 122 -0.49 15.35 -14.73
CA PRO A 122 -0.81 16.76 -14.60
C PRO A 122 -1.50 17.05 -13.27
N ARG A 123 -1.11 18.16 -12.63
CA ARG A 123 -1.75 18.70 -11.43
C ARG A 123 -3.26 18.83 -11.69
N GLY A 124 -4.09 18.04 -10.99
CA GLY A 124 -5.55 18.05 -11.14
C GLY A 124 -6.18 16.80 -11.77
N ALA A 125 -5.41 15.77 -12.13
CA ALA A 125 -5.98 14.48 -12.52
C ALA A 125 -6.42 13.69 -11.28
N THR A 126 -7.71 13.35 -11.20
CA THR A 126 -8.27 12.52 -10.12
C THR A 126 -7.54 11.18 -10.03
N ALA A 127 -7.22 10.76 -8.79
CA ALA A 127 -6.44 9.57 -8.44
C ALA A 127 -7.21 8.23 -8.62
N ILE A 128 -8.01 8.13 -9.70
CA ILE A 128 -8.88 6.99 -9.98
C ILE A 128 -8.57 6.48 -11.38
N ASP A 129 -7.60 5.57 -11.53
CA ASP A 129 -7.40 4.81 -12.79
C ASP A 129 -8.46 3.71 -12.97
N LYS A 130 -9.11 3.30 -11.89
CA LYS A 130 -10.27 2.41 -11.90
C LYS A 130 -11.49 3.21 -11.53
N GLY A 131 -12.09 3.89 -12.53
CA GLY A 131 -13.42 4.46 -12.39
C GLY A 131 -14.32 3.43 -11.71
N ALA A 132 -15.07 3.85 -10.69
CA ALA A 132 -16.13 3.02 -10.12
C ALA A 132 -16.95 2.42 -11.29
N PRO A 133 -17.47 1.17 -11.18
CA PRO A 133 -18.36 0.66 -12.20
C PRO A 133 -19.41 1.74 -12.43
N MET A 134 -19.47 2.25 -13.66
CA MET A 134 -20.56 3.13 -14.04
C MET A 134 -21.80 2.26 -13.88
N ALA A 135 -22.46 2.38 -12.72
CA ALA A 135 -23.77 1.82 -12.50
C ALA A 135 -24.66 2.58 -13.48
N TYR A 136 -24.71 2.07 -14.70
CA TYR A 136 -25.73 2.41 -15.65
C TYR A 136 -26.96 1.73 -15.08
N SER A 137 -27.72 2.45 -14.26
CA SER A 137 -29.12 2.11 -14.07
C SER A 137 -29.74 2.29 -15.45
N GLU A 138 -29.82 1.20 -16.21
CA GLU A 138 -30.84 1.13 -17.24
C GLU A 138 -32.13 1.48 -16.52
N ALA A 139 -32.66 2.67 -16.80
CA ALA A 139 -34.06 2.95 -16.53
C ALA A 139 -34.81 1.74 -17.07
N SER A 140 -35.46 1.00 -16.16
CA SER A 140 -36.19 -0.20 -16.50
C SER A 140 -37.02 0.07 -17.77
N PRO A 141 -37.09 -0.85 -18.75
CA PRO A 141 -37.85 -0.67 -19.98
C PRO A 141 -39.34 -0.34 -19.79
N TYR A 142 -39.82 -0.24 -18.55
CA TYR A 142 -41.16 0.18 -18.18
C TYR A 142 -41.27 1.64 -17.72
N GLU A 143 -40.16 2.37 -17.45
CA GLU A 143 -40.22 3.80 -17.09
C GLU A 143 -40.85 4.67 -18.21
N TRP A 144 -40.71 4.28 -19.48
CA TRP A 144 -41.34 5.02 -20.58
C TRP A 144 -42.84 4.75 -20.70
N MET A 145 -43.35 3.60 -20.20
CA MET A 145 -44.78 3.33 -20.12
C MET A 145 -45.43 4.17 -19.01
N ASP A 146 -44.78 4.30 -17.85
CA ASP A 146 -45.30 5.13 -16.75
C ASP A 146 -45.42 6.60 -17.16
N ARG A 147 -44.42 7.13 -17.90
CA ARG A 147 -44.49 8.49 -18.46
C ARG A 147 -45.54 8.68 -19.55
N GLN A 148 -45.97 7.63 -20.26
CA GLN A 148 -47.09 7.72 -21.21
C GLN A 148 -48.45 7.67 -20.51
N VAL A 149 -48.60 6.87 -19.45
CA VAL A 149 -49.81 6.85 -18.63
C VAL A 149 -50.06 8.21 -17.98
N GLU A 150 -49.01 8.84 -17.45
CA GLU A 150 -49.11 10.19 -16.86
C GLU A 150 -49.47 11.26 -17.93
N ARG A 151 -49.02 11.08 -19.18
CA ARG A 151 -49.28 12.02 -20.29
C ARG A 151 -50.65 11.82 -20.94
N LEU A 152 -51.24 10.62 -20.87
CA LEU A 152 -52.54 10.27 -21.45
C LEU A 152 -53.69 10.25 -20.42
N GLY A 153 -53.40 10.12 -19.12
CA GLY A 153 -54.41 10.13 -18.05
C GLY A 153 -54.92 11.52 -17.64
N GLY A 154 -54.36 12.58 -18.21
CA GLY A 154 -54.68 13.97 -17.89
C GLY A 154 -55.63 14.65 -18.87
N ARG A 155 -56.73 14.02 -19.27
CA ARG A 155 -57.95 14.67 -19.83
C ARG A 155 -58.98 13.61 -20.25
N CYS A 156 -60.03 13.48 -19.45
CA CYS A 156 -61.44 13.37 -19.86
C CYS A 156 -62.27 12.91 -18.66
N GLY A 157 -63.20 13.76 -18.20
CA GLY A 157 -64.29 13.40 -17.29
C GLY A 157 -64.08 13.85 -15.86
#